data_AF-A0A822G7X1-F1
#
_entry.id   AF-A0A822G7X1-F1
#
_cell.length_a   1.000
_cell.length_b   1.000
_cell.length_c   1.000
_cell.angle_alpha   90.00
_cell.angle_beta   90.00
_cell.angle_gamma   90.00
#
_symmetry.space_group_name_H-M   'P 1'
#
loop_
_entity.id
_entity.type
_entity.pdbx_description
1 polymer ?
#
loop_
_entity_poly.entity_id
_entity_poly.type
_entity_poly.pdbx_seq_one_letter_code
_entity_poly.pdbx_strand_id
1 'polypeptide(L)'
;IPLQDFINFFGMRNHDILMDSLDNLNNICSFNINDRMAICGSANINDRSLLGNHDNEFCIVINDLEEENGRFNEEPVLVGKFCSSWRRKIFEYVSYLKLP
;
A
#
# COMPACT_ATOMS: atom_id res chain seq x y z
N ILE A 1 -7.00 21.04 -15.54
CA ILE A 1 -7.22 19.86 -14.67
C ILE A 1 -6.40 20.09 -13.42
N PRO A 2 -7.01 20.20 -12.23
CA PRO A 2 -6.30 20.40 -10.96
C PRO A 2 -5.39 19.22 -10.61
N LEU A 3 -4.32 19.49 -9.84
CA LEU A 3 -3.34 18.47 -9.42
C LEU A 3 -3.98 17.35 -8.57
N GLN A 4 -5.01 17.71 -7.82
CA GLN A 4 -5.77 16.81 -6.94
C GLN A 4 -6.50 15.70 -7.71
N ASP A 5 -6.71 15.88 -9.02
CA ASP A 5 -7.26 14.84 -9.89
C ASP A 5 -6.24 13.75 -10.24
N PHE A 6 -4.95 13.98 -9.94
CA PHE A 6 -3.84 13.05 -10.23
C PHE A 6 -3.20 12.48 -8.97
N ILE A 7 -3.09 13.28 -7.89
CA ILE A 7 -2.42 12.85 -6.65
C ILE A 7 -3.13 13.39 -5.41
N ASN A 8 -3.30 12.51 -4.42
CA ASN A 8 -3.89 12.82 -3.13
C ASN A 8 -3.02 12.25 -2.00
N PHE A 9 -2.86 13.02 -0.92
CA PHE A 9 -2.10 12.62 0.25
C PHE A 9 -3.04 12.37 1.43
N PHE A 10 -2.90 11.22 2.08
CA PHE A 10 -3.72 10.81 3.21
C PHE A 10 -2.86 10.42 4.41
N GLY A 11 -3.42 10.56 5.62
CA GLY A 11 -2.82 10.09 6.87
C GLY A 11 -3.85 9.31 7.68
N MET A 12 -3.38 8.38 8.51
CA MET A 12 -4.22 7.56 9.37
C MET A 12 -3.98 7.90 10.84
N ARG A 13 -5.03 7.91 11.65
CA ARG A 13 -4.94 8.15 13.09
C ARG A 13 -5.91 7.23 13.81
N ASN A 14 -5.39 6.38 14.70
CA ASN A 14 -6.17 5.65 15.68
C ASN A 14 -6.00 6.30 17.06
N HIS A 15 -6.97 6.07 17.94
CA HIS A 15 -6.91 6.44 19.35
C HIS A 15 -7.21 5.20 20.18
N ASP A 16 -6.44 4.98 21.24
CA ASP A 16 -6.67 3.89 22.18
C ASP A 16 -6.12 4.30 23.56
N ILE A 17 -6.49 3.55 24.60
CA ILE A 17 -5.99 3.74 25.96
C ILE A 17 -4.74 2.87 26.12
N LEU A 18 -3.60 3.53 26.37
CA LEU A 18 -2.31 2.87 26.50
C LEU A 18 -2.21 2.12 27.84
N MET A 19 -2.23 0.78 27.82
CA MET A 19 -1.69 -0.05 28.90
C MET A 19 -0.24 -0.42 28.55
N ASP A 20 0.69 -0.09 29.46
CA ASP A 20 2.15 -0.29 29.45
C ASP A 20 2.87 -0.65 28.13
N SER A 21 3.83 0.22 27.79
CA SER A 21 4.92 0.13 26.81
C SER A 21 4.66 -0.75 25.57
N LEU A 22 4.06 -0.15 24.54
CA LEU A 22 4.05 -0.73 23.21
C LEU A 22 5.35 -0.36 22.47
N ASP A 23 6.37 -1.20 22.60
CA ASP A 23 7.38 -1.30 21.54
C ASP A 23 6.76 -2.11 20.41
N ASN A 24 6.73 -1.56 19.19
CA ASN A 24 6.84 -2.26 17.89
C ASN A 24 6.23 -1.40 16.76
N LEU A 25 7.03 -0.50 16.19
CA LEU A 25 6.78 -0.04 14.82
C LEU A 25 7.87 -0.61 13.92
N ASN A 26 7.62 -1.79 13.37
CA ASN A 26 8.34 -2.24 12.19
C ASN A 26 7.69 -1.54 10.98
N ASN A 27 8.34 -0.48 10.48
CA ASN A 27 7.90 0.21 9.27
C ASN A 27 8.06 -0.72 8.06
N ILE A 28 6.96 -1.04 7.39
CA ILE A 28 6.96 -1.76 6.12
C ILE A 28 6.41 -0.80 5.05
N CYS A 29 7.21 -0.54 4.02
CA CYS A 29 6.77 0.22 2.86
C CYS A 29 6.09 -0.73 1.86
N SER A 30 4.95 -0.32 1.31
CA SER A 30 4.13 -1.15 0.43
C SER A 30 3.61 -0.33 -0.75
N PHE A 31 3.78 -0.87 -1.96
CA PHE A 31 3.32 -0.27 -3.22
C PHE A 31 2.49 -1.26 -4.00
N ASN A 32 1.40 -0.76 -4.60
CA ASN A 32 0.60 -1.49 -5.58
C ASN A 32 0.60 -0.69 -6.88
N ILE A 33 0.85 -1.39 -8.00
CA ILE A 33 0.99 -0.81 -9.33
C ILE A 33 -0.03 -1.51 -10.24
N ASN A 34 -1.02 -0.73 -10.69
CA ASN A 34 -2.04 -1.14 -11.66
C ASN A 34 -2.79 -2.44 -11.32
N ASP A 35 -2.93 -2.79 -10.04
CA ASP A 35 -3.52 -4.07 -9.61
C ASP A 35 -2.84 -5.30 -10.24
N ARG A 36 -1.55 -5.24 -10.63
CA ARG A 36 -0.82 -6.37 -11.27
C ARG A 36 0.58 -6.61 -10.71
N MET A 37 1.19 -5.58 -10.13
CA MET A 37 2.49 -5.66 -9.49
C MET A 37 2.42 -5.05 -8.10
N ALA A 38 3.14 -5.65 -7.17
CA ALA A 38 3.23 -5.22 -5.79
C ALA A 38 4.70 -5.21 -5.36
N ILE A 39 5.08 -4.22 -4.54
CA ILE A 39 6.38 -4.18 -3.87
C ILE A 39 6.12 -4.03 -2.38
N CYS A 40 6.75 -4.86 -1.56
CA CYS A 40 6.71 -4.68 -0.11
C CYS A 40 8.07 -4.98 0.51
N GLY A 41 8.41 -4.28 1.58
CA GLY A 41 9.70 -4.43 2.23
C GLY A 41 9.96 -3.42 3.32
N SER A 42 11.17 -3.41 3.83
CA SER A 42 11.60 -2.48 4.89
C SER A 42 12.03 -1.11 4.36
N ALA A 43 12.35 -1.01 3.06
CA ALA A 43 12.85 0.22 2.45
C ALA A 43 11.79 1.34 2.38
N ASN A 44 12.03 2.44 3.09
CA ASN A 44 11.21 3.65 2.98
C ASN A 44 11.56 4.48 1.73
N ILE A 45 10.68 5.39 1.32
CA ILE A 45 10.98 6.33 0.22
C ILE A 45 11.88 7.46 0.75
N ASN A 46 13.17 7.19 0.85
CA ASN A 46 14.19 8.19 1.17
C ASN A 46 15.58 7.68 0.77
N ASP A 47 16.55 8.59 0.74
CA ASP A 47 17.94 8.29 0.37
C ASP A 47 18.59 7.25 1.28
N ARG A 48 18.20 7.22 2.56
CA ARG A 48 18.75 6.30 3.56
C ARG A 48 18.42 4.83 3.24
N SER A 49 17.22 4.55 2.73
CA SER A 49 16.80 3.21 2.35
C SER A 49 17.10 2.88 0.87
N LEU A 50 17.13 3.89 -0.02
CA LEU A 50 17.18 3.64 -1.48
C LEU A 50 18.57 3.75 -2.12
N LEU A 51 19.55 4.43 -1.51
CA LEU A 51 20.90 4.54 -2.08
C LEU A 51 21.75 3.28 -1.89
N GLY A 52 21.36 2.38 -0.97
CA GLY A 52 22.03 1.10 -0.72
C GLY A 52 23.38 1.17 0.01
N ASN A 53 23.82 2.36 0.42
CA ASN A 53 25.07 2.59 1.16
C ASN A 53 24.84 3.01 2.63
N HIS A 54 23.60 2.95 3.10
CA HIS A 54 23.19 3.40 4.43
C HIS A 54 22.56 2.26 5.24
N ASP A 55 21.24 2.06 5.13
CA ASP A 55 20.54 0.98 5.85
C ASP A 55 20.49 -0.30 5.01
N ASN A 56 20.52 -1.46 5.68
CA ASN A 56 20.32 -2.76 5.06
C ASN A 56 18.83 -3.03 4.90
N GLU A 57 18.33 -2.92 3.67
CA GLU A 57 16.92 -3.11 3.36
C GLU A 57 16.68 -4.37 2.54
N PHE A 58 15.49 -4.93 2.63
CA PHE A 58 15.03 -5.97 1.71
C PHE A 58 13.63 -5.65 1.20
N CYS A 59 13.38 -5.96 -0.07
CA CYS A 59 12.08 -5.83 -0.72
C CYS A 59 11.77 -7.06 -1.56
N ILE A 60 10.50 -7.40 -1.67
CA ILE A 60 9.98 -8.42 -2.57
C ILE A 60 9.15 -7.72 -3.65
N VAL A 61 9.34 -8.15 -4.89
CA VAL A 61 8.51 -7.77 -6.03
C VAL A 61 7.59 -8.95 -6.36
N ILE A 62 6.29 -8.70 -6.37
CA ILE A 62 5.26 -9.67 -6.70
C ILE A 62 4.67 -9.26 -8.04
N ASN A 63 4.72 -10.16 -9.01
CA ASN A 63 4.03 -10.02 -10.29
C ASN A 63 2.92 -11.05 -10.34
N ASP A 64 1.69 -10.61 -10.52
CA ASP A 64 0.56 -11.53 -10.65
C ASP A 64 0.66 -12.32 -11.96
N LEU A 65 0.50 -13.63 -11.84
CA LEU A 65 0.38 -14.55 -12.98
C LEU A 65 -1.08 -14.97 -13.21
N GLU A 66 -1.90 -14.91 -12.16
CA GLU A 66 -3.34 -15.16 -12.23
C GLU A 66 -4.08 -13.83 -12.35
N GLU A 67 -4.92 -13.72 -13.37
CA GLU A 67 -5.76 -12.54 -13.60
C GLU A 67 -7.24 -12.85 -13.33
N GLU A 68 -7.99 -11.82 -12.93
CA GLU A 68 -9.44 -11.83 -12.78
C GLU A 68 -10.08 -10.62 -13.50
N ASN A 69 -11.39 -10.71 -13.76
CA ASN A 69 -12.14 -9.60 -14.35
C ASN A 69 -12.26 -8.45 -13.34
N GLY A 70 -11.82 -7.26 -13.74
CA GLY A 70 -11.94 -6.01 -13.01
C GLY A 70 -12.52 -4.89 -13.87
N ARG A 71 -12.53 -3.68 -13.32
CA ARG A 71 -12.92 -2.47 -14.04
C ARG A 71 -11.97 -1.33 -13.71
N PHE A 72 -11.62 -0.54 -14.73
CA PHE A 72 -10.85 0.69 -14.58
C PHE A 72 -11.52 1.78 -15.40
N ASN A 73 -11.92 2.87 -14.73
CA ASN A 73 -12.71 3.93 -15.36
C ASN A 73 -13.95 3.38 -16.10
N GLU A 74 -14.73 2.54 -15.41
CA GLU A 74 -15.92 1.81 -15.90
C GLU A 74 -15.65 0.75 -16.99
N GLU A 75 -14.50 0.79 -17.66
CA GLU A 75 -14.11 -0.15 -18.70
C GLU A 75 -13.66 -1.51 -18.11
N PRO A 76 -14.05 -2.65 -18.71
CA PRO A 76 -13.57 -3.97 -18.32
C PRO A 76 -12.06 -4.09 -18.53
N VAL A 77 -11.34 -4.56 -17.50
CA VAL A 77 -9.89 -4.81 -17.56
C VAL A 77 -9.55 -6.12 -16.84
N LEU A 78 -8.43 -6.73 -17.21
CA LEU A 78 -7.86 -7.83 -16.45
C LEU A 78 -6.96 -7.28 -15.35
N VAL A 79 -7.16 -7.72 -14.11
CA VAL A 79 -6.36 -7.33 -12.95
C VAL A 79 -5.74 -8.56 -12.33
N GLY A 80 -4.57 -8.41 -11.74
CA GLY A 80 -3.91 -9.46 -10.96
C GLY A 80 -4.72 -9.80 -9.72
N LYS A 81 -4.93 -11.09 -9.48
CA LYS A 81 -5.80 -11.59 -8.41
C LYS A 81 -5.26 -11.27 -7.02
N PHE A 82 -3.94 -11.34 -6.82
CA PHE A 82 -3.33 -10.98 -5.53
C PHE A 82 -3.34 -9.46 -5.33
N CYS A 83 -2.84 -8.71 -6.29
CA CYS A 83 -2.68 -7.26 -6.19
C CYS A 83 -4.03 -6.55 -6.05
N SER A 84 -5.05 -6.93 -6.83
CA SER A 84 -6.39 -6.36 -6.72
C SER A 84 -7.01 -6.65 -5.35
N SER A 85 -6.89 -7.88 -4.85
CA SER A 85 -7.37 -8.30 -3.53
C SER A 85 -6.69 -7.53 -2.42
N TRP A 86 -5.37 -7.32 -2.51
CA TRP A 86 -4.61 -6.58 -1.53
C TRP A 86 -5.01 -5.10 -1.48
N ARG A 87 -5.12 -4.43 -2.63
CA ARG A 87 -5.62 -3.05 -2.69
C ARG A 87 -7.02 -2.91 -2.11
N ARG A 88 -7.93 -3.84 -2.45
CA ARG A 88 -9.30 -3.86 -1.90
C ARG A 88 -9.29 -3.95 -0.37
N LYS A 89 -8.49 -4.85 0.22
CA LYS A 89 -8.35 -4.98 1.68
C LYS A 89 -7.84 -3.70 2.36
N ILE A 90 -6.87 -3.01 1.74
CA ILE A 90 -6.36 -1.74 2.26
C ILE A 90 -7.46 -0.66 2.23
N PHE A 91 -8.16 -0.51 1.10
CA PHE A 91 -9.25 0.45 1.00
C PHE A 91 -10.44 0.10 1.88
N GLU A 92 -10.71 -1.18 2.07
CA GLU A 92 -11.70 -1.67 3.02
C GLU A 92 -11.34 -1.22 4.45
N TYR A 93 -10.09 -1.41 4.89
CA TYR A 93 -9.63 -0.93 6.20
C TYR A 93 -9.76 0.60 6.35
N VAL A 94 -9.37 1.37 5.33
CA VAL A 94 -9.56 2.84 5.31
C VAL A 94 -11.05 3.21 5.34
N SER A 95 -11.91 2.44 4.68
CA SER A 95 -13.36 2.67 4.68
C SER A 95 -14.03 2.29 6.00
N TYR A 96 -13.57 1.23 6.68
CA TYR A 96 -14.06 0.81 7.98
C TYR A 96 -13.64 1.76 9.11
N LEU A 97 -12.55 2.51 8.92
CA LEU A 97 -12.17 3.60 9.82
C LEU A 97 -13.08 4.84 9.69
N LYS A 98 -14.06 4.82 8.78
CA LYS A 98 -15.25 5.69 8.87
C LYS A 98 -16.27 5.04 9.80
N LEU A 99 -16.10 5.22 11.10
CA LEU A 99 -17.17 5.03 12.09
C LEU A 99 -17.04 6.12 13.16
N PRO A 100 -18.10 6.89 13.48
CA PRO A 100 -19.28 7.30 12.71
C PRO A 100 -19.09 8.60 11.90
#